data_AF-A0A183DKK0-F1
#
_entry.id   AF-A0A183DKK0-F1
#
_cell.length_a   1.000
_cell.length_b   1.000
_cell.length_c   1.000
_cell.angle_alpha   90.00
_cell.angle_beta   90.00
_cell.angle_gamma   90.00
#
_symmetry.space_group_name_H-M   'P 1'
#
loop_
_entity.id
_entity.type
_entity.pdbx_description
1 polymer ?
#
loop_
_entity_poly.entity_id
_entity_poly.type
_entity_poly.pdbx_seq_one_letter_code
_entity_poly.pdbx_strand_id
1 'polypeptide(L)'
;MIKKCITYEGELLPFHQFDMDVGYDTGLDRVFVIWPITVCHEIDENSPLYEVSRESLSTARFEIIAILEGVVESVGSTTQARTSYLPNEILWGKRFEKLVTYQRENGEYRIDFGKFHNVYDVDTPSCSAKELDKMRV
;
A
#
# COMPACT_ATOMS: atom_id res chain seq x y z
N MET A 1 8.45 -4.00 -3.47
CA MET A 1 8.39 -5.29 -2.76
C MET A 1 9.68 -6.08 -2.93
N ILE A 2 10.20 -6.68 -1.86
CA ILE A 2 11.35 -7.59 -1.90
C ILE A 2 10.85 -9.02 -1.81
N LYS A 3 11.21 -9.88 -2.77
CA LYS A 3 10.82 -11.30 -2.80
C LYS A 3 11.88 -12.14 -3.51
N LYS A 4 12.03 -13.39 -3.06
CA LYS A 4 12.85 -14.39 -3.75
C LYS A 4 12.23 -14.75 -5.10
N CYS A 5 12.99 -14.69 -6.18
CA CYS A 5 12.58 -15.22 -7.49
C CYS A 5 13.71 -16.02 -8.14
N ILE A 6 13.34 -16.82 -9.15
CA ILE A 6 14.26 -17.56 -10.01
C ILE A 6 14.01 -17.06 -11.42
N THR A 7 15.05 -16.67 -12.15
CA THR A 7 14.92 -16.19 -13.54
C THR A 7 14.60 -17.34 -14.49
N TYR A 8 14.25 -17.02 -15.73
CA TYR A 8 13.97 -18.04 -16.75
C TYR A 8 15.19 -18.93 -17.06
N GLU A 9 16.39 -18.38 -16.87
CA GLU A 9 17.67 -19.07 -17.03
C GLU A 9 18.07 -19.92 -15.83
N GLY A 10 17.28 -19.89 -14.75
CA GLY A 10 17.52 -20.66 -13.52
C GLY A 10 18.40 -19.95 -12.49
N GLU A 11 18.72 -18.66 -12.67
CA GLU A 11 19.47 -17.89 -11.66
C GLU A 11 18.59 -17.61 -10.45
N LEU A 12 19.11 -17.86 -9.25
CA LEU A 12 18.41 -17.55 -8.01
C LEU A 12 18.70 -16.11 -7.57
N LEU A 13 17.65 -15.31 -7.41
CA LEU A 13 17.72 -13.96 -6.85
C LEU A 13 17.07 -13.94 -5.45
N PRO A 14 17.85 -13.96 -4.35
CA PRO A 14 17.31 -14.06 -3.01
C PRO A 14 16.45 -12.85 -2.58
N PHE A 15 16.81 -11.65 -3.03
CA PHE A 15 16.22 -10.37 -2.63
C PHE A 15 15.87 -9.51 -3.85
N HIS A 16 15.19 -10.09 -4.83
CA HIS A 16 14.77 -9.32 -6.00
C HIS A 16 13.75 -8.24 -5.60
N GLN A 17 13.94 -7.04 -6.11
CA GLN A 17 13.08 -5.89 -5.84
C GLN A 17 12.10 -5.74 -7.00
N PHE A 18 10.84 -6.03 -6.72
CA PHE A 18 9.72 -5.75 -7.61
C PHE A 18 9.19 -4.36 -7.30
N ASP A 19 9.11 -3.51 -8.30
CA ASP A 19 8.44 -2.22 -8.15
C ASP A 19 6.95 -2.41 -7.83
N MET A 20 6.36 -1.44 -7.13
CA MET A 20 4.92 -1.42 -6.83
C MET A 20 4.40 -0.04 -7.17
N ASP A 21 3.74 0.07 -8.33
CA ASP A 21 3.26 1.35 -8.80
C ASP A 21 2.20 1.95 -7.86
N VAL A 22 2.43 3.20 -7.47
CA VAL A 22 1.49 4.00 -6.66
C VAL A 22 1.00 5.21 -7.46
N GLY A 23 1.10 5.14 -8.78
CA GLY A 23 0.67 6.15 -9.73
C GLY A 23 1.81 7.01 -10.26
N TYR A 24 3.01 6.47 -10.44
CA TYR A 24 4.16 7.18 -11.02
C TYR A 24 3.84 7.70 -12.43
N ASP A 25 3.26 6.86 -13.29
CA ASP A 25 2.95 7.20 -14.68
C ASP A 25 1.91 8.32 -14.81
N THR A 26 1.00 8.42 -13.84
CA THR A 26 -0.02 9.48 -13.76
C THR A 26 0.42 10.66 -12.88
N GLY A 27 1.54 10.50 -12.17
CA GLY A 27 2.11 11.48 -11.26
C GLY A 27 1.35 11.65 -9.95
N LEU A 28 0.50 10.66 -9.57
CA LEU A 28 -0.26 10.59 -8.31
C LEU A 28 0.63 10.18 -7.12
N ASP A 29 1.82 9.65 -7.38
CA ASP A 29 2.88 9.38 -6.41
C ASP A 29 3.37 10.66 -5.70
N ARG A 30 3.25 11.81 -6.37
CA ARG A 30 3.61 13.13 -5.84
C ARG A 30 2.46 13.70 -5.02
N VAL A 31 2.55 13.49 -3.72
CA VAL A 31 1.48 13.84 -2.77
C VAL A 31 1.73 15.17 -2.08
N PHE A 32 0.66 15.93 -1.84
CA PHE A 32 0.70 17.14 -1.02
C PHE A 32 0.25 16.82 0.41
N VAL A 33 1.21 16.54 1.28
CA VAL A 33 0.98 15.97 2.63
C VAL A 33 0.65 17.06 3.67
N ILE A 34 -0.49 17.72 3.55
CA ILE A 34 -1.04 18.57 4.63
C ILE A 34 -1.88 17.72 5.61
N TRP A 35 -2.59 16.73 5.09
CA TRP A 35 -3.47 15.84 5.86
C TRP A 35 -2.98 14.39 5.73
N PRO A 36 -3.38 13.50 6.65
CA PRO A 36 -3.21 12.06 6.45
C PRO A 36 -3.71 11.62 5.08
N ILE A 37 -2.86 10.91 4.34
CA ILE A 37 -3.16 10.38 3.02
C ILE A 37 -3.14 8.86 3.06
N THR A 38 -3.95 8.23 2.22
CA THR A 38 -3.86 6.81 1.92
C THR A 38 -3.19 6.65 0.57
N VAL A 39 -2.02 6.02 0.54
CA VAL A 39 -1.35 5.64 -0.69
C VAL A 39 -1.96 4.34 -1.18
N CYS A 40 -2.28 4.28 -2.46
CA CYS A 40 -2.94 3.13 -3.08
C CYS A 40 -2.03 2.51 -4.14
N HIS A 41 -1.84 1.20 -4.06
CA HIS A 41 -1.29 0.38 -5.14
C HIS A 41 -2.44 -0.42 -5.72
N GLU A 42 -2.70 -0.27 -7.01
CA GLU A 42 -3.68 -1.09 -7.72
C GLU A 42 -3.06 -2.47 -8.01
N ILE A 43 -3.76 -3.54 -7.65
CA ILE A 43 -3.32 -4.91 -7.92
C ILE A 43 -3.84 -5.32 -9.29
N ASP A 44 -3.11 -4.92 -10.33
CA ASP A 44 -3.34 -5.28 -11.73
C ASP A 44 -2.49 -6.50 -12.16
N GLU A 45 -2.53 -6.85 -13.44
CA GLU A 45 -1.76 -7.96 -14.03
C GLU A 45 -0.23 -7.80 -13.95
N ASN A 46 0.26 -6.58 -13.75
CA ASN A 46 1.68 -6.27 -13.61
C ASN A 46 2.12 -6.26 -12.14
N SER A 47 1.17 -6.17 -11.21
CA SER A 47 1.42 -6.19 -9.78
C SER A 47 2.07 -7.51 -9.35
N PRO A 48 3.13 -7.47 -8.52
CA PRO A 48 3.73 -8.69 -8.01
C PRO A 48 2.85 -9.40 -6.96
N LEU A 49 1.70 -8.80 -6.61
CA LEU A 49 0.65 -9.37 -5.75
C LEU A 49 -0.53 -9.95 -6.53
N TYR A 50 -0.52 -9.93 -7.87
CA TYR A 50 -1.66 -10.31 -8.71
C TYR A 50 -2.24 -11.72 -8.43
N GLU A 51 -1.37 -12.66 -8.06
CA GLU A 51 -1.72 -14.06 -7.74
C GLU A 51 -1.90 -14.33 -6.25
N VAL A 52 -1.77 -13.31 -5.39
CA VAL A 52 -1.90 -13.47 -3.94
C VAL A 52 -3.37 -13.45 -3.55
N SER A 53 -3.83 -14.52 -2.90
CA SER A 53 -5.16 -14.66 -2.31
C SER A 53 -5.09 -14.44 -0.80
N ARG A 54 -6.24 -14.34 -0.13
CA ARG A 54 -6.31 -14.25 1.33
C ARG A 54 -5.62 -15.43 2.01
N GLU A 55 -5.80 -16.63 1.49
CA GLU A 55 -5.21 -17.86 2.03
C GLU A 55 -3.70 -17.87 1.78
N SER A 56 -3.26 -17.55 0.56
CA SER A 56 -1.84 -17.61 0.22
C SER A 56 -1.01 -16.52 0.90
N LEU A 57 -1.61 -15.35 1.20
CA LEU A 57 -0.96 -14.26 1.94
C LEU A 57 -0.35 -14.73 3.27
N SER A 58 -1.03 -15.61 4.00
CA SER A 58 -0.56 -16.12 5.30
C SER A 58 0.75 -16.91 5.21
N THR A 59 1.01 -17.52 4.06
CA THR A 59 2.22 -18.32 3.78
C THR A 59 3.21 -17.61 2.86
N ALA A 60 2.84 -16.43 2.37
CA ALA A 60 3.64 -15.66 1.45
C ALA A 60 4.95 -15.23 2.11
N ARG A 61 6.00 -15.09 1.28
CA ARG A 61 7.32 -14.66 1.72
C ARG A 61 7.77 -13.48 0.87
N PHE A 62 7.49 -12.29 1.35
CA PHE A 62 7.95 -11.04 0.78
C PHE A 62 7.98 -9.98 1.87
N GLU A 63 8.57 -8.83 1.56
CA GLU A 63 8.51 -7.64 2.41
C GLU A 63 8.16 -6.44 1.51
N ILE A 64 7.19 -5.63 1.90
CA ILE A 64 6.86 -4.39 1.19
C ILE A 64 7.62 -3.27 1.88
N ILE A 65 8.55 -2.63 1.16
CA ILE A 65 9.24 -1.44 1.64
C ILE A 65 8.46 -0.22 1.16
N ALA A 66 8.06 0.65 2.08
CA ALA A 66 7.42 1.92 1.78
C ALA A 66 8.42 3.06 2.05
N ILE A 67 8.56 3.95 1.08
CA ILE A 67 9.49 5.07 1.11
C ILE A 67 8.71 6.35 0.83
N LEU A 68 8.90 7.35 1.70
CA LEU A 68 8.40 8.70 1.48
C LEU A 68 9.60 9.64 1.43
N GLU A 69 9.76 10.31 0.29
CA GLU A 69 10.76 11.35 0.08
C GLU A 69 10.11 12.71 0.03
N GLY A 70 10.77 13.72 0.61
CA GLY A 70 10.29 15.09 0.58
C GLY A 70 11.36 16.07 1.01
N VAL A 71 11.15 17.35 0.69
CA VAL A 71 12.02 18.44 1.14
C VAL A 71 11.36 19.10 2.35
N VAL A 72 12.12 19.24 3.43
CA VAL A 72 11.65 19.98 4.60
C VAL A 72 11.94 21.46 4.35
N GLU A 73 10.89 22.26 4.14
CA GLU A 73 10.99 23.68 3.73
C GLU A 73 11.92 24.51 4.63
N SER A 74 11.89 24.27 5.95
CA SER A 74 12.68 25.04 6.91
C SER A 74 14.19 24.76 6.87
N VAL A 75 14.60 23.59 6.36
CA VAL A 75 16.01 23.15 6.32
C VAL A 75 16.54 23.13 4.89
N GLY A 76 15.67 23.05 3.88
CA GLY A 76 16.04 22.93 2.48
C GLY A 76 16.72 21.60 2.12
N SER A 77 16.72 20.63 3.03
CA SER A 77 17.29 19.30 2.83
C SER A 77 16.22 18.28 2.44
N THR A 78 16.61 17.35 1.58
CA THR A 78 15.81 16.17 1.25
C THR A 78 15.83 15.20 2.43
N THR A 79 14.65 14.80 2.88
CA THR A 79 14.44 13.80 3.93
C THR A 79 13.75 12.58 3.34
N GLN A 80 14.14 11.40 3.81
CA GLN A 80 13.53 10.14 3.42
C GLN A 80 13.08 9.39 4.67
N ALA A 81 11.79 9.11 4.75
CA ALA A 81 11.22 8.19 5.73
C ALA A 81 11.05 6.81 5.07
N ARG A 82 11.37 5.74 5.81
CA ARG A 82 11.26 4.36 5.35
C ARG A 82 10.56 3.52 6.40
N THR A 83 9.70 2.62 5.95
CA THR A 83 9.10 1.58 6.79
C THR A 83 8.91 0.31 5.95
N SER A 84 8.55 -0.79 6.58
CA SER A 84 8.26 -2.02 5.88
C SER A 84 7.09 -2.79 6.49
N TYR A 85 6.48 -3.62 5.65
CA TYR A 85 5.35 -4.48 6.02
C TYR A 85 5.63 -5.92 5.60
N LEU A 86 5.52 -6.82 6.57
CA LEU A 86 5.51 -8.26 6.37
C LEU A 86 4.10 -8.76 5.99
N PRO A 87 3.98 -9.96 5.39
CA PRO A 87 2.68 -10.45 4.91
C PRO A 87 1.63 -10.60 6.02
N ASN A 88 2.05 -10.90 7.25
CA ASN A 88 1.19 -11.00 8.43
C ASN A 88 0.74 -9.64 8.99
N GLU A 89 1.34 -8.53 8.55
CA GLU A 89 0.96 -7.16 8.92
C GLU A 89 -0.05 -6.57 7.92
N ILE A 90 -0.25 -7.23 6.77
CA ILE A 90 -1.24 -6.85 5.76
C ILE A 90 -2.61 -7.40 6.16
N LEU A 91 -3.54 -6.48 6.43
CA LEU A 91 -4.88 -6.83 6.88
C LEU A 91 -5.84 -6.96 5.70
N TRP A 92 -6.07 -8.19 5.24
CA TRP A 92 -7.06 -8.48 4.19
C TRP A 92 -8.49 -8.15 4.62
N GLY A 93 -9.27 -7.52 3.74
CA GLY A 93 -10.68 -7.20 4.01
C GLY A 93 -10.87 -6.11 5.07
N LYS A 94 -9.91 -5.20 5.20
CA LYS A 94 -9.98 -4.04 6.10
C LYS A 94 -9.97 -2.72 5.34
N ARG A 95 -10.55 -1.68 5.95
CA ARG A 95 -10.40 -0.28 5.52
C ARG A 95 -10.06 0.60 6.71
N PHE A 96 -9.28 1.66 6.49
CA PHE A 96 -8.99 2.68 7.50
C PHE A 96 -10.26 3.44 7.90
N GLU A 97 -10.40 3.73 9.20
CA GLU A 97 -11.43 4.65 9.69
C GLU A 97 -11.22 6.07 9.15
N LYS A 98 -12.32 6.82 9.00
CA LYS A 98 -12.24 8.23 8.58
C LYS A 98 -11.67 9.08 9.72
N LEU A 99 -10.54 9.74 9.43
CA LEU A 99 -9.82 10.60 10.38
C LEU A 99 -10.36 12.03 10.43
N VAL A 100 -10.92 12.51 9.32
CA VAL A 100 -11.33 13.90 9.13
C VAL A 100 -12.84 14.02 9.34
N THR A 101 -13.23 14.91 10.25
CA THR A 101 -14.63 15.25 10.50
C THR A 101 -14.84 16.75 10.32
N TYR A 102 -15.87 17.13 9.56
CA TYR A 102 -16.30 18.51 9.40
C TYR A 102 -17.21 18.93 10.55
N GLN A 103 -16.81 19.98 11.28
CA GLN A 103 -17.57 20.54 12.39
C GLN A 103 -18.51 21.63 11.85
N ARG A 104 -19.82 21.33 11.82
CA ARG A 104 -20.83 22.27 11.28
C ARG A 104 -20.99 23.55 12.10
N GLU A 105 -20.64 23.51 13.39
CA GLU A 105 -20.85 24.62 14.33
C GLU A 105 -19.89 25.80 14.08
N ASN A 106 -18.63 25.52 13.75
CA ASN A 106 -17.60 26.54 13.51
C ASN A 106 -17.00 26.49 12.09
N GLY A 107 -17.41 25.52 11.26
CA GLY A 107 -16.95 25.37 9.88
C GLY A 107 -15.56 24.79 9.72
N GLU A 108 -14.98 24.20 10.78
CA GLU A 108 -13.60 23.69 10.77
C GLU A 108 -13.52 22.18 10.47
N TYR A 109 -12.36 21.76 9.97
CA TYR A 109 -12.02 20.34 9.84
C TYR A 109 -11.17 19.90 11.03
N ARG A 110 -11.61 18.85 11.71
CA ARG A 110 -10.87 18.23 12.81
C ARG A 110 -10.29 16.88 12.38
N ILE A 111 -9.01 16.68 12.66
CA ILE A 111 -8.32 15.39 12.51
C ILE A 111 -8.26 14.71 13.88
N ASP A 112 -8.69 13.46 13.95
CA ASP A 112 -8.49 12.61 15.11
C ASP A 112 -7.37 11.59 14.86
N PHE A 113 -6.14 11.94 15.26
CA PHE A 113 -4.98 11.06 15.14
C PHE A 113 -5.06 9.82 16.05
N GLY A 114 -5.96 9.79 17.05
CA GLY A 114 -6.23 8.59 17.84
C GLY A 114 -6.82 7.45 16.99
N LYS A 115 -7.39 7.78 15.82
CA LYS A 115 -7.95 6.82 14.86
C LYS A 115 -6.99 6.47 13.73
N PHE A 116 -5.77 7.01 13.70
CA PHE A 116 -4.86 6.90 12.56
C PHE A 116 -4.60 5.45 12.15
N HIS A 117 -4.49 4.55 13.13
CA HIS A 117 -4.27 3.11 12.91
C HIS A 117 -5.56 2.28 12.96
N ASN A 118 -6.72 2.91 13.19
CA ASN A 118 -7.98 2.18 13.33
C ASN A 118 -8.46 1.68 11.97
N VAL A 119 -8.97 0.46 11.97
CA VAL A 119 -9.53 -0.21 10.79
C VAL A 119 -10.84 -0.89 11.13
N TYR A 120 -11.71 -1.04 10.13
CA TYR A 120 -12.95 -1.80 10.23
C TYR A 120 -13.03 -2.87 9.14
N ASP A 121 -13.80 -3.92 9.41
CA ASP A 121 -14.06 -5.02 8.47
C ASP A 121 -14.92 -4.58 7.30
N VAL A 122 -14.56 -5.06 6.12
CA VAL A 122 -15.36 -4.94 4.90
C VAL A 122 -15.48 -6.28 4.22
N ASP A 123 -16.63 -6.51 3.60
CA ASP A 123 -16.79 -7.69 2.76
C ASP A 123 -15.87 -7.55 1.54
N THR A 124 -14.95 -8.51 1.40
CA THR A 124 -13.92 -8.50 0.35
C THR A 124 -13.72 -9.94 -0.10
N PRO A 125 -13.71 -10.20 -1.42
CA PRO A 125 -13.45 -11.53 -1.96
C PRO A 125 -12.16 -12.13 -1.38
N SER A 126 -12.13 -13.44 -1.14
CA SER A 126 -10.93 -14.12 -0.63
C SER A 126 -9.95 -14.53 -1.72
N CYS A 127 -10.42 -14.62 -2.97
CA CYS A 127 -9.61 -14.94 -4.13
C CYS A 127 -8.64 -13.80 -4.51
N SER A 128 -7.61 -14.17 -5.28
CA SER A 128 -6.63 -13.24 -5.85
C SER A 128 -7.24 -12.32 -6.92
N ALA A 129 -6.54 -11.23 -7.25
CA ALA A 129 -6.93 -10.33 -8.33
C ALA A 129 -7.02 -11.07 -9.69
N LYS A 130 -6.08 -11.98 -9.96
CA LYS A 130 -6.09 -12.84 -11.15
C LYS A 130 -7.35 -13.71 -11.27
N GLU A 131 -7.83 -14.25 -10.16
CA GLU A 131 -9.05 -15.05 -10.14
C GLU A 131 -10.30 -14.17 -10.31
N LEU A 132 -10.32 -13.00 -9.67
CA LEU A 132 -11.39 -12.02 -9.82
C LEU A 132 -11.55 -11.55 -11.26
N ASP A 133 -10.45 -11.25 -11.95
CA ASP A 133 -10.50 -10.82 -13.35
C ASP A 133 -11.04 -11.91 -14.26
N LYS A 134 -10.70 -13.18 -14.01
CA LYS A 134 -11.28 -14.31 -14.76
C LYS A 134 -12.78 -14.49 -14.52
N MET A 135 -13.30 -14.09 -13.36
CA MET A 135 -14.73 -14.17 -13.04
C MET A 135 -15.54 -13.00 -13.62
N ARG A 136 -14.88 -11.91 -14.01
CA ARG A 136 -15.50 -10.72 -14.62
C ARG A 136 -15.72 -10.86 -16.13
N VAL A 137 -15.06 -11.82 -16.76
CA VAL A 137 -15.18 -12.17 -18.19
C VAL A 137 -16.29 -13.19 -18.39
#